data_AF-A0A6P4FLJ5-F1
#
_entry.id   AF-A0A6P4FLJ5-F1
#
_cell.length_a   1.000
_cell.length_b   1.000
_cell.length_c   1.000
_cell.angle_alpha   90.00
_cell.angle_beta   90.00
_cell.angle_gamma   90.00
#
_symmetry.space_group_name_H-M   'P 1'
#
loop_
_entity.id
_entity.type
_entity.pdbx_description
1 polymer ?
#
loop_
_entity_poly.entity_id
_entity_poly.type
_entity_poly.pdbx_seq_one_letter_code
_entity_poly.pdbx_strand_id
1 'polypeptide(L)'
;MLKYVTYILFAFVSSGLYKALAEMRTHRCPEKREEVCLVELSPVLENVAGRQRHEKDAGFAIFDETQGVLDRIVGHQQVIEKQLKAVHYKVESQIKKLLALMEQKVNIVSEQISLQVAINALYCSLEVKSVSKYGTIHSQFEKLGSRYFYIETNVRMDWFSAASTCRGMGGHLATPKDEDELHVLRQKLDSKWYWLD
;
A
#
# COMPACT_ATOMS: atom_id res chain seq x y z
N MET A 1 -26.38 -29.75 9.75
CA MET A 1 -25.49 -30.02 8.60
C MET A 1 -25.15 -31.51 8.46
N LEU A 2 -24.52 -32.15 9.46
CA LEU A 2 -24.14 -33.58 9.39
C LEU A 2 -25.28 -34.58 9.17
N LYS A 3 -26.48 -34.33 9.72
CA LYS A 3 -27.65 -35.21 9.53
C LYS A 3 -28.12 -35.27 8.07
N TYR A 4 -27.98 -34.17 7.33
CA TYR A 4 -28.45 -34.11 5.94
C TYR A 4 -27.50 -34.86 4.99
N VAL A 5 -26.19 -34.79 5.27
CA VAL A 5 -25.16 -35.51 4.52
C VAL A 5 -25.29 -37.02 4.70
N THR A 6 -25.65 -37.48 5.91
CA THR A 6 -25.89 -38.91 6.18
C THR A 6 -27.13 -39.43 5.46
N TYR A 7 -28.21 -38.64 5.39
CA TYR A 7 -29.39 -38.99 4.60
C TYR A 7 -29.09 -39.07 3.09
N ILE A 8 -28.29 -38.15 2.55
CA ILE A 8 -27.90 -38.15 1.13
C ILE A 8 -27.05 -39.38 0.80
N LEU A 9 -26.08 -39.72 1.66
CA LEU A 9 -25.25 -40.91 1.45
C LEU A 9 -26.06 -42.20 1.52
N PHE A 10 -27.01 -42.31 2.45
CA PHE A 10 -27.92 -43.45 2.51
C PHE A 10 -28.81 -43.55 1.26
N ALA A 11 -29.32 -42.42 0.74
CA ALA A 11 -30.12 -42.39 -0.48
C ALA A 11 -29.31 -42.81 -1.72
N PHE A 12 -28.03 -42.44 -1.81
CA PHE A 12 -27.14 -42.88 -2.89
C PHE A 12 -26.81 -44.36 -2.81
N VAL A 13 -26.52 -44.89 -1.62
CA VAL A 13 -26.26 -46.34 -1.42
C VAL A 13 -27.51 -47.16 -1.67
N SER A 14 -28.69 -46.72 -1.18
CA SER A 14 -29.95 -47.41 -1.42
C SER A 14 -30.36 -47.37 -2.89
N SER A 15 -30.14 -46.25 -3.58
CA SER A 15 -30.43 -46.15 -5.03
C SER A 15 -29.44 -46.97 -5.86
N GLY A 16 -28.16 -47.02 -5.47
CA GLY A 16 -27.16 -47.87 -6.11
C GLY A 16 -27.45 -49.36 -5.94
N LEU A 17 -27.87 -49.79 -4.75
CA LEU A 17 -28.33 -51.16 -4.49
C LEU A 17 -29.64 -51.47 -5.21
N TYR A 18 -30.59 -50.54 -5.28
CA TYR A 18 -31.83 -50.73 -6.02
C TYR A 18 -31.58 -50.85 -7.53
N LYS A 19 -30.59 -50.12 -8.07
CA LYS A 19 -30.20 -50.22 -9.48
C LYS A 19 -29.49 -51.54 -9.78
N ALA A 20 -28.61 -52.00 -8.88
CA ALA A 20 -27.95 -53.30 -8.98
C ALA A 20 -28.92 -54.50 -8.79
N LEU A 21 -29.94 -54.36 -7.95
CA LEU A 21 -31.00 -55.36 -7.76
C LEU A 21 -32.07 -55.31 -8.86
N ALA A 22 -32.37 -54.15 -9.42
CA ALA A 22 -33.30 -54.01 -10.56
C ALA A 22 -32.72 -54.53 -11.87
N GLU A 23 -31.38 -54.57 -12.02
CA GLU A 23 -30.72 -55.28 -13.12
C GLU A 23 -30.72 -56.81 -12.93
N MET A 24 -31.16 -57.31 -11.77
CA MET A 24 -31.23 -58.74 -11.48
C MET A 24 -32.69 -59.23 -11.35
N ARG A 25 -33.27 -59.57 -12.52
CA ARG A 25 -34.60 -60.17 -12.83
C ARG A 25 -35.64 -59.13 -13.26
N THR A 26 -36.22 -59.16 -14.46
CA THR A 26 -36.64 -60.31 -15.28
C THR A 26 -36.60 -59.95 -16.76
N HIS A 27 -35.68 -60.54 -17.54
CA HIS A 27 -36.03 -60.81 -18.94
C HIS A 27 -37.06 -61.93 -18.92
N ARG A 28 -38.34 -61.55 -18.91
CA ARG A 28 -39.44 -62.47 -19.22
C ARG A 28 -39.26 -62.82 -20.70
N CYS A 29 -38.82 -64.04 -20.97
CA CYS A 29 -38.70 -64.54 -22.35
C CYS A 29 -40.14 -64.64 -22.91
N PRO A 30 -40.46 -64.02 -24.06
CA PRO A 30 -41.79 -64.13 -24.63
C PRO A 30 -42.08 -65.59 -24.99
N GLU A 31 -43.27 -66.06 -24.62
CA GLU A 31 -43.77 -67.43 -24.75
C GLU A 31 -44.19 -67.74 -26.20
N LYS A 32 -43.29 -67.47 -27.16
CA LYS A 32 -43.29 -68.05 -28.50
C LYS A 32 -41.84 -68.29 -28.88
N ARG A 33 -41.38 -69.52 -28.65
CA ARG A 33 -40.04 -69.96 -28.95
C ARG A 33 -39.96 -70.32 -30.44
N GLU A 34 -39.85 -69.32 -31.30
CA GLU A 34 -39.07 -69.51 -32.53
C GLU A 34 -37.62 -69.56 -32.06
N GLU A 35 -37.04 -70.76 -32.11
CA GLU A 35 -35.64 -70.98 -31.76
C GLU A 35 -34.76 -70.25 -32.77
N VAL A 36 -34.42 -68.99 -32.47
CA VAL A 36 -33.31 -68.32 -33.15
C VAL A 36 -32.06 -69.09 -32.74
N CYS A 37 -31.57 -69.93 -33.65
CA CYS A 37 -30.33 -70.66 -33.45
C CYS A 37 -29.22 -69.66 -33.10
N LEU A 38 -28.38 -69.98 -32.10
CA LEU A 38 -27.18 -69.22 -31.74
C LEU A 38 -26.31 -68.84 -32.95
N VAL A 39 -26.40 -69.63 -34.02
CA VAL A 39 -25.77 -69.43 -35.32
C VAL A 39 -26.18 -68.10 -35.98
N GLU A 40 -27.45 -67.67 -35.87
CA GLU A 40 -27.94 -66.42 -36.47
C GLU A 40 -27.54 -65.16 -35.67
N LEU A 41 -27.28 -65.32 -34.37
CA LEU A 41 -26.80 -64.24 -33.49
C LEU A 41 -25.27 -64.08 -33.51
N SER A 42 -24.54 -65.06 -34.05
CA SER A 42 -23.08 -65.07 -34.12
C SER A 42 -22.47 -63.79 -34.74
N PRO A 43 -22.98 -63.25 -35.86
CA PRO A 43 -22.44 -62.03 -36.46
C PRO A 43 -22.65 -60.79 -35.58
N VAL A 44 -23.73 -60.76 -34.79
CA VAL A 44 -24.04 -59.65 -33.88
C VAL A 44 -23.13 -59.73 -32.65
N LEU A 45 -22.94 -60.93 -32.10
CA LEU A 45 -22.03 -61.16 -30.96
C LEU A 45 -20.57 -60.86 -31.33
N GLU A 46 -20.12 -61.22 -32.53
CA GLU A 46 -18.78 -60.87 -33.03
C GLU A 46 -18.60 -59.36 -33.22
N ASN A 47 -19.62 -58.67 -33.74
CA ASN A 47 -19.61 -57.20 -33.85
C ASN A 47 -19.54 -56.50 -32.49
N VAL A 48 -20.29 -57.00 -31.50
CA VAL A 48 -20.26 -56.47 -30.12
C VAL A 48 -18.89 -56.74 -29.47
N ALA A 49 -18.35 -57.95 -29.65
CA ALA A 49 -17.01 -58.30 -29.16
C ALA A 49 -15.91 -57.45 -29.84
N GLY A 50 -16.04 -57.19 -31.14
CA GLY A 50 -15.16 -56.29 -31.90
C GLY A 50 -15.22 -54.85 -31.37
N ARG A 51 -16.43 -54.33 -31.15
CA ARG A 51 -16.64 -52.98 -30.57
C ARG A 51 -16.04 -52.85 -29.18
N GLN A 52 -16.27 -53.83 -28.30
CA GLN A 52 -15.71 -53.81 -26.95
C GLN A 52 -14.18 -53.88 -26.94
N ARG A 53 -13.56 -54.60 -27.87
CA ARG A 53 -12.09 -54.61 -28.00
C ARG A 53 -11.57 -53.24 -28.46
N HIS A 54 -12.17 -52.68 -29.51
CA HIS A 54 -11.76 -51.38 -30.03
C HIS A 54 -11.98 -50.23 -29.01
N GLU A 55 -13.04 -50.30 -28.20
CA GLU A 55 -13.31 -49.32 -27.14
C GLU A 55 -12.34 -49.46 -25.96
N LYS A 56 -11.92 -50.69 -25.62
CA LYS A 56 -10.86 -50.94 -24.63
C LYS A 56 -9.50 -50.46 -25.12
N ASP A 57 -9.15 -50.70 -26.38
CA ASP A 57 -7.88 -50.29 -26.97
C ASP A 57 -7.82 -48.75 -27.10
N ALA A 58 -8.91 -48.11 -27.53
CA ALA A 58 -9.03 -46.66 -27.55
C ALA A 58 -8.98 -46.06 -26.13
N GLY A 59 -9.66 -46.67 -25.15
CA GLY A 59 -9.60 -46.25 -23.76
C GLY A 59 -8.20 -46.37 -23.14
N PHE A 60 -7.46 -47.43 -23.48
CA PHE A 60 -6.08 -47.63 -23.05
C PHE A 60 -5.13 -46.59 -23.66
N ALA A 61 -5.28 -46.28 -24.96
CA ALA A 61 -4.50 -45.24 -25.62
C ALA A 61 -4.75 -43.84 -25.03
N ILE A 62 -6.01 -43.49 -24.76
CA ILE A 62 -6.38 -42.22 -24.10
C ILE A 62 -5.78 -42.15 -22.69
N PHE A 63 -5.78 -43.27 -21.95
CA PHE A 63 -5.19 -43.32 -20.62
C PHE A 63 -3.67 -43.07 -20.65
N ASP A 64 -2.94 -43.71 -21.56
CA ASP A 64 -1.49 -43.53 -21.71
C ASP A 64 -1.13 -42.08 -22.12
N GLU A 65 -1.90 -41.49 -23.06
CA GLU A 65 -1.74 -40.09 -23.44
C GLU A 65 -2.00 -39.13 -22.25
N THR A 66 -3.06 -39.40 -21.49
CA THR A 66 -3.42 -38.60 -20.30
C THR A 66 -2.33 -38.70 -19.22
N GLN A 67 -1.77 -39.89 -19.03
CA GLN A 67 -0.67 -40.11 -18.07
C GLN A 67 0.58 -39.36 -18.50
N GLY A 68 0.94 -39.38 -19.79
CA GLY A 68 2.07 -38.61 -20.31
C GLY A 68 1.89 -37.10 -20.15
N VAL A 69 0.67 -36.58 -20.34
CA VAL A 69 0.36 -35.16 -20.07
C VAL A 69 0.50 -34.85 -18.57
N LEU A 70 0.03 -35.73 -17.69
CA LEU A 70 0.14 -35.56 -16.25
C LEU A 70 1.60 -35.51 -15.80
N ASP A 71 2.44 -36.42 -16.30
CA ASP A 71 3.87 -36.47 -15.97
C ASP A 71 4.58 -35.17 -16.42
N ARG A 72 4.20 -34.62 -17.59
CA ARG A 72 4.71 -33.32 -18.05
C ARG A 72 4.29 -32.17 -17.14
N ILE A 73 3.04 -32.16 -16.67
CA ILE A 73 2.53 -31.14 -15.74
C ILE A 73 3.28 -31.22 -14.40
N VAL A 74 3.45 -32.43 -13.85
CA VAL A 74 4.20 -32.65 -12.62
C VAL A 74 5.65 -32.19 -12.78
N GLY A 75 6.28 -32.49 -13.93
CA GLY A 75 7.62 -32.00 -14.25
C GLY A 75 7.70 -30.47 -14.28
N HIS A 76 6.78 -29.81 -14.98
CA HIS A 76 6.73 -28.34 -15.00
C HIS A 76 6.48 -27.74 -13.61
N GLN A 77 5.60 -28.33 -12.82
CA GLN A 77 5.32 -27.88 -11.46
C GLN A 77 6.59 -27.88 -10.60
N GLN A 78 7.39 -28.95 -10.66
CA GLN A 78 8.66 -29.02 -9.95
C GLN A 78 9.68 -27.95 -10.40
N VAL A 79 9.72 -27.65 -11.70
CA VAL A 79 10.61 -26.60 -12.24
C VAL A 79 10.16 -25.22 -11.76
N ILE A 80 8.87 -24.92 -11.84
CA ILE A 80 8.30 -23.65 -11.39
C ILE A 80 8.55 -23.45 -9.90
N GLU A 81 8.38 -24.48 -9.07
CA GLU A 81 8.66 -24.39 -7.64
C GLU A 81 10.14 -24.09 -7.35
N LYS A 82 11.07 -24.71 -8.09
CA LYS A 82 12.50 -24.42 -7.97
C LYS A 82 12.81 -22.97 -8.36
N GLN A 83 12.25 -22.50 -9.48
CA GLN A 83 12.43 -21.13 -9.94
C GLN A 83 11.83 -20.12 -8.96
N LEU A 84 10.63 -20.39 -8.44
CA LEU A 84 9.97 -19.53 -7.46
C LEU A 84 10.81 -19.39 -6.18
N LYS A 85 11.35 -20.50 -5.67
CA LYS A 85 12.28 -20.47 -4.52
C LYS A 85 13.53 -19.66 -4.80
N ALA A 86 14.13 -19.80 -5.99
CA ALA A 86 15.31 -19.04 -6.37
C ALA A 86 15.03 -17.54 -6.46
N VAL A 87 13.90 -17.16 -7.08
CA VAL A 87 13.45 -15.76 -7.16
C VAL A 87 13.15 -15.21 -5.77
N HIS A 88 12.45 -15.97 -4.92
CA HIS A 88 12.14 -15.57 -3.55
C HIS A 88 13.41 -15.27 -2.75
N TYR A 89 14.39 -16.19 -2.78
CA TYR A 89 15.68 -15.98 -2.13
C TYR A 89 16.41 -14.73 -2.64
N LYS A 90 16.42 -14.51 -3.96
CA LYS A 90 17.06 -13.34 -4.58
C LYS A 90 16.41 -12.04 -4.11
N VAL A 91 15.08 -11.99 -4.10
CA VAL A 91 14.31 -10.82 -3.65
C VAL A 91 14.53 -10.58 -2.17
N GLU A 92 14.48 -11.61 -1.32
CA GLU A 92 14.71 -11.49 0.11
C GLU A 92 16.12 -10.96 0.42
N SER A 93 17.14 -11.46 -0.29
CA SER A 93 18.50 -10.96 -0.20
C SER A 93 18.61 -9.48 -0.60
N GLN A 94 17.93 -9.08 -1.68
CA GLN A 94 17.90 -7.68 -2.12
C GLN A 94 17.18 -6.77 -1.12
N ILE A 95 16.06 -7.22 -0.55
CA ILE A 95 15.32 -6.47 0.48
C ILE A 95 16.17 -6.28 1.72
N LYS A 96 16.84 -7.32 2.23
CA LYS A 96 17.73 -7.21 3.40
C LYS A 96 18.85 -6.20 3.16
N LYS A 97 19.47 -6.22 1.98
CA LYS A 97 20.50 -5.23 1.60
C LYS A 97 19.94 -3.81 1.54
N LEU A 98 18.74 -3.64 0.97
CA LEU A 98 18.10 -2.34 0.86
C LEU A 98 17.72 -1.78 2.24
N LEU A 99 17.21 -2.62 3.15
CA LEU A 99 16.89 -2.21 4.52
C LEU A 99 18.13 -1.71 5.26
N ALA A 100 19.25 -2.45 5.20
CA ALA A 100 20.50 -2.03 5.81
C ALA A 100 21.02 -0.69 5.25
N LEU A 101 20.93 -0.51 3.93
CA LEU A 101 21.31 0.75 3.28
C LEU A 101 20.38 1.90 3.71
N MET A 102 19.09 1.62 3.87
CA MET A 102 18.12 2.62 4.31
C MET A 102 18.36 3.04 5.77
N GLU A 103 18.65 2.10 6.65
CA GLU A 103 19.00 2.37 8.06
C GLU A 103 20.27 3.23 8.16
N GLN A 104 21.30 2.91 7.38
CA GLN A 104 22.50 3.74 7.29
C GLN A 104 22.16 5.17 6.82
N LYS A 105 21.32 5.30 5.78
CA LYS A 105 20.92 6.61 5.24
C LYS A 105 20.10 7.43 6.25
N VAL A 106 19.23 6.78 7.03
CA VAL A 106 18.45 7.44 8.09
C VAL A 106 19.39 8.04 9.15
N ASN A 107 20.41 7.30 9.58
CA ASN A 107 21.37 7.78 10.57
C ASN A 107 22.14 9.02 10.05
N ILE A 108 22.65 8.96 8.82
CA ILE A 108 23.35 10.09 8.17
C ILE A 108 22.43 11.32 8.09
N VAL A 109 21.18 11.14 7.67
CA VAL A 109 20.22 12.25 7.57
C VAL A 109 19.91 12.83 8.96
N SER A 110 19.82 11.98 10.00
CA SER A 110 19.59 12.45 11.37
C SER A 110 20.74 13.30 11.91
N GLU A 111 21.99 12.93 11.61
CA GLU A 111 23.18 13.71 11.94
C GLU A 111 23.21 15.03 11.17
N GLN A 112 22.86 14.99 9.88
CA GLN A 112 22.78 16.18 9.04
C GLN A 112 21.71 17.17 9.53
N ILE A 113 20.54 16.69 9.97
CA ILE A 113 19.49 17.54 10.57
C ILE A 113 20.02 18.21 11.83
N SER A 114 20.67 17.45 12.71
CA SER A 114 21.24 17.97 13.96
C SER A 114 22.28 19.05 13.69
N LEU A 115 23.14 18.83 12.70
CA LEU A 115 24.12 19.82 12.26
C LEU A 115 23.45 21.08 11.70
N GLN A 116 22.41 20.94 10.88
CA GLN A 116 21.68 22.07 10.31
C GLN A 116 21.01 22.91 11.41
N VAL A 117 20.43 22.28 12.43
CA VAL A 117 19.86 22.97 13.59
C VAL A 117 20.93 23.76 14.34
N ALA A 118 22.10 23.15 14.58
CA ALA A 118 23.21 23.82 15.25
C ALA A 118 23.75 25.01 14.43
N ILE A 119 23.87 24.85 13.11
CA ILE A 119 24.27 25.92 12.19
C ILE A 119 23.27 27.08 12.25
N ASN A 120 21.97 26.78 12.18
CA ASN A 120 20.93 27.82 12.25
C ASN A 120 20.97 28.57 13.60
N ALA A 121 21.15 27.86 14.72
CA ALA A 121 21.29 28.48 16.04
C ALA A 121 22.54 29.37 16.13
N LEU A 122 23.64 28.96 15.48
CA LEU A 122 24.86 29.76 15.40
C LEU A 122 24.64 31.02 14.57
N TYR A 123 23.96 30.93 13.42
CA TYR A 123 23.59 32.10 12.61
C TYR A 123 22.75 33.09 13.42
N CYS A 124 21.71 32.64 14.14
CA CYS A 124 20.94 33.51 15.03
C CYS A 124 21.83 34.19 16.08
N SER A 125 22.81 33.48 16.65
CA SER A 125 23.73 34.04 17.64
C SER A 125 24.69 35.09 17.05
N LEU A 126 25.03 34.97 15.77
CA LEU A 126 25.85 35.95 15.05
C LEU A 126 25.05 37.21 14.67
N GLU A 127 23.79 37.07 14.28
CA GLU A 127 22.89 38.21 14.07
C GLU A 127 22.67 39.01 15.37
N VAL A 128 22.62 38.34 16.52
CA VAL A 128 22.53 39.03 17.83
C VAL A 128 23.82 39.80 18.17
N LYS A 129 24.99 39.36 17.66
CA LYS A 129 26.29 40.04 17.87
C LYS A 129 26.53 41.21 16.90
N SER A 130 25.78 41.31 15.80
CA SER A 130 25.87 42.45 14.87
C SER A 130 24.97 43.62 15.26
N VAL A 131 24.17 43.50 16.34
CA VAL A 131 23.64 44.68 17.04
C VAL A 131 24.83 45.45 17.60
N SER A 132 25.12 46.58 16.96
CA SER A 132 26.35 47.34 17.09
C SER A 132 26.73 47.56 18.56
N LYS A 133 28.00 47.24 18.87
CA LYS A 133 28.66 47.58 20.14
C LYS A 133 28.83 49.10 20.36
N TYR A 134 28.27 49.91 19.46
CA TYR A 134 28.23 51.36 19.48
C TYR A 134 26.82 51.77 19.04
N GLY A 135 26.00 52.13 20.02
CA GLY A 135 24.64 52.60 19.83
C GLY A 135 24.63 54.00 19.24
N THR A 136 24.86 54.13 17.95
CA THR A 136 24.43 55.32 17.22
C THR A 136 22.97 55.08 16.86
N ILE A 137 22.09 55.58 17.72
CA ILE A 137 20.65 55.61 17.46
C ILE A 137 20.47 56.25 16.09
N HIS A 138 19.77 55.54 15.19
CA HIS A 138 19.52 56.04 13.85
C HIS A 138 18.87 57.43 13.97
N SER A 139 19.36 58.43 13.22
CA SER A 139 19.01 59.85 13.42
C SER A 139 17.52 60.17 13.30
N GLN A 140 16.74 59.25 12.75
CA GLN A 140 15.29 59.35 12.61
C GLN A 140 14.50 58.92 13.85
N PHE A 141 15.15 58.30 14.86
CA PHE A 141 14.47 57.94 16.10
C PHE A 141 14.44 59.13 17.06
N GLU A 142 13.25 59.42 17.56
CA GLU A 142 13.02 60.46 18.56
C GLU A 142 12.92 59.84 19.96
N LYS A 143 13.50 60.50 20.96
CA LYS A 143 13.37 60.07 22.36
C LYS A 143 12.00 60.50 22.89
N LEU A 144 11.16 59.53 23.26
CA LEU A 144 9.87 59.76 23.91
C LEU A 144 9.87 59.01 25.25
N GLY A 145 9.85 59.78 26.36
CA GLY A 145 10.01 59.22 27.70
C GLY A 145 11.36 58.53 27.90
N SER A 146 11.34 57.24 28.27
CA SER A 146 12.55 56.44 28.50
C SER A 146 13.09 55.71 27.27
N ARG A 147 12.35 55.68 26.16
CA ARG A 147 12.67 54.90 24.95
C ARG A 147 12.75 55.78 23.71
N TYR A 148 13.24 55.21 22.62
CA TYR A 148 13.36 55.87 21.33
C TYR A 148 12.36 55.24 20.36
N PHE A 149 11.69 56.07 19.58
CA PHE A 149 10.65 55.66 18.64
C PHE A 149 10.90 56.28 17.26
N TYR A 150 10.64 55.49 16.22
CA TYR A 150 10.52 55.97 14.86
C TYR A 150 9.04 56.03 14.49
N ILE A 151 8.60 57.17 13.95
CA ILE A 151 7.22 57.39 13.51
C ILE A 151 7.22 57.60 12.00
N GLU A 152 6.75 56.60 11.25
CA GLU A 152 6.61 56.70 9.79
C GLU A 152 5.36 57.52 9.44
N THR A 153 5.54 58.66 8.75
CA THR A 153 4.43 59.56 8.39
C THR A 153 4.17 59.65 6.88
N ASN A 154 5.11 59.17 6.06
CA ASN A 154 5.13 59.35 4.61
C ASN A 154 4.58 58.13 3.86
N VAL A 155 4.94 56.92 4.31
CA VAL A 155 4.59 55.68 3.60
C VAL A 155 3.59 54.85 4.39
N ARG A 156 2.46 54.50 3.75
CA ARG A 156 1.52 53.51 4.30
C ARG A 156 1.98 52.11 3.90
N MET A 157 2.08 51.24 4.89
CA MET A 157 2.50 49.85 4.72
C MET A 157 1.52 48.92 5.44
N ASP A 158 1.46 47.66 5.01
CA ASP A 158 0.84 46.60 5.79
C ASP A 158 1.71 46.26 7.02
N TRP A 159 1.13 45.52 7.96
CA TRP A 159 1.78 45.18 9.23
C TRP A 159 3.10 44.41 9.04
N PHE A 160 3.18 43.47 8.09
CA PHE A 160 4.38 42.66 7.87
C PHE A 160 5.51 43.50 7.29
N SER A 161 5.19 44.36 6.33
CA SER A 161 6.13 45.32 5.75
C SER A 161 6.65 46.29 6.81
N ALA A 162 5.77 46.84 7.65
CA ALA A 162 6.15 47.73 8.74
C ALA A 162 7.08 47.04 9.76
N ALA A 163 6.76 45.80 10.16
CA ALA A 163 7.60 45.02 11.07
C ALA A 163 8.99 44.72 10.49
N SER A 164 9.06 44.40 9.20
CA SER A 164 10.33 44.19 8.49
C SER A 164 11.17 45.46 8.44
N THR A 165 10.56 46.61 8.11
CA THR A 165 11.23 47.92 8.10
C THR A 165 11.80 48.27 9.48
N CYS A 166 11.00 48.14 10.56
CA CYS A 166 11.48 48.43 11.91
C CYS A 166 12.68 47.56 12.30
N ARG A 167 12.68 46.27 11.94
CA ARG A 167 13.82 45.35 12.16
C ARG A 167 15.06 45.78 11.37
N GLY A 168 14.89 46.18 10.11
CA GLY A 168 15.98 46.68 9.27
C GLY A 168 16.64 47.95 9.82
N MET A 169 15.91 48.77 10.57
CA MET A 169 16.41 49.97 11.24
C MET A 169 17.01 49.70 12.64
N GLY A 170 17.14 48.44 13.05
CA GLY A 170 17.66 48.06 14.37
C GLY A 170 16.65 48.18 15.50
N GLY A 171 15.35 48.24 15.20
CA GLY A 171 14.24 48.24 16.16
C GLY A 171 13.24 47.12 15.92
N HIS A 172 12.02 47.30 16.41
CA HIS A 172 10.85 46.45 16.18
C HIS A 172 9.59 47.32 16.23
N LEU A 173 8.43 46.79 15.81
CA LEU A 173 7.16 47.51 16.01
C LEU A 173 7.01 47.89 17.49
N ALA A 174 6.38 49.03 17.74
CA ALA A 174 6.29 49.54 19.09
C ALA A 174 5.29 48.71 19.91
N THR A 175 5.74 48.21 21.07
CA THR A 175 4.88 47.64 22.11
C THR A 175 4.90 48.61 23.30
N PRO A 176 3.91 49.50 23.44
CA PRO A 176 3.81 50.40 24.59
C PRO A 176 3.78 49.57 25.88
N LYS A 177 4.66 49.89 26.84
CA LYS A 177 4.84 49.09 28.07
C LYS A 177 3.83 49.45 29.16
N ASP A 178 3.30 50.67 29.12
CA ASP A 178 2.36 51.24 30.08
C ASP A 178 1.48 52.31 29.42
N GLU A 179 0.42 52.73 30.13
CA GLU A 179 -0.52 53.73 29.63
C GLU A 179 0.13 55.11 29.49
N ASP A 180 1.10 55.44 30.35
CA ASP A 180 1.82 56.71 30.32
C ASP A 180 2.64 56.84 29.02
N GLU A 181 3.34 55.79 28.62
CA GLU A 181 4.09 55.75 27.36
C GLU A 181 3.16 55.79 26.15
N LEU A 182 2.04 55.07 26.20
CA LEU A 182 1.02 55.14 25.16
C LEU A 182 0.41 56.55 25.06
N HIS A 183 0.21 57.23 26.18
CA HIS A 183 -0.27 58.61 26.21
C HIS A 183 0.73 59.57 25.55
N VAL A 184 2.02 59.46 25.90
CA VAL A 184 3.09 60.27 25.27
C VAL A 184 3.17 60.03 23.76
N LEU A 185 3.03 58.77 23.32
CA LEU A 185 2.98 58.44 21.89
C LEU A 185 1.78 59.10 21.22
N ARG A 186 0.56 58.95 21.78
CA ARG A 186 -0.66 59.56 21.23
C ARG A 186 -0.57 61.07 21.07
N GLN A 187 0.13 61.77 21.96
CA GLN A 187 0.35 63.22 21.83
C GLN A 187 1.22 63.61 20.63
N LYS A 188 2.07 62.70 20.17
CA LYS A 188 3.02 62.93 19.07
C LYS A 188 2.51 62.45 17.72
N LEU A 189 1.58 61.49 17.71
CA LEU A 189 1.02 60.91 16.49
C LEU A 189 -0.02 61.85 15.86
N ASP A 190 -0.03 61.90 14.52
CA ASP A 190 -1.11 62.56 13.77
C ASP A 190 -2.42 61.75 13.87
N SER A 191 -3.53 62.29 13.38
CA SER A 191 -4.85 61.62 13.33
C SER A 191 -4.93 60.42 12.36
N LYS A 192 -3.82 59.70 12.14
CA LYS A 192 -3.70 58.50 11.30
C LYS A 192 -3.64 57.24 12.16
N TRP A 193 -3.86 56.09 11.53
CA TRP A 193 -3.67 54.78 12.15
C TRP A 193 -2.22 54.34 12.01
N TYR A 194 -1.64 53.84 13.10
CA TYR A 194 -0.27 53.35 13.18
C TYR A 194 -0.25 51.89 13.63
N TRP A 195 0.67 51.11 13.08
CA TRP A 195 0.88 49.73 13.49
C TRP A 195 1.70 49.65 14.78
N LEU A 196 1.25 48.79 15.69
CA LEU A 196 1.94 48.38 16.90
C LEU A 196 2.13 46.85 16.86
N ASP A 197 2.96 46.33 17.75
CA ASP A 197 3.14 44.88 17.98
C ASP A 197 2.16 44.35 19.03
#